data_AF-A0A2K6KQD8-F1
#
_entry.id   AF-A0A2K6KQD8-F1
#
_cell.length_a   1.000
_cell.length_b   1.000
_cell.length_c   1.000
_cell.angle_alpha   90.00
_cell.angle_beta   90.00
_cell.angle_gamma   90.00
#
_symmetry.space_group_name_H-M   'P 1'
#
loop_
_entity.id
_entity.type
_entity.pdbx_description
1 polymer ?
#
loop_
_entity_poly.entity_id
_entity_poly.type
_entity_poly.pdbx_seq_one_letter_code
_entity_poly.pdbx_strand_id
1 'polypeptide(L)'
;MSWAPVLLMLLVYCTGCSPQPVLHQPPAMSSALGTTIRLTCTLRNDHDISVYSVYWYQQRPGHPPRFLLRYFSQSDKTQGPQVPPRFSGSKDVARNKGYLNISELQPEDEAMYYCAMGARSLEKEREREREEEMEPTAAGTRVP
;
A
#
# COMPACT_ATOMS: atom_id res chain seq x y z
N MET A 1 27.00 23.01 38.45
CA MET A 1 26.43 21.73 37.98
C MET A 1 24.92 21.91 37.78
N SER A 2 24.49 22.55 36.69
CA SER A 2 23.07 22.90 36.42
C SER A 2 22.63 22.55 34.99
N TRP A 3 23.50 21.90 34.22
CA TRP A 3 23.24 21.49 32.84
C TRP A 3 22.48 20.16 32.73
N ALA A 4 22.45 19.36 33.79
CA ALA A 4 21.76 18.06 33.83
C ALA A 4 20.25 18.14 33.52
N PRO A 5 19.45 19.09 34.06
CA PRO A 5 18.04 19.23 33.66
C PRO A 5 17.87 19.71 32.22
N VAL A 6 18.81 20.50 31.70
CA VAL A 6 18.79 20.98 30.30
C VAL A 6 19.06 19.83 29.33
N LEU A 7 20.04 18.97 29.64
CA LEU A 7 20.29 17.73 28.93
C LEU A 7 19.07 16.79 28.94
N LEU A 8 18.43 16.64 30.11
CA LEU A 8 17.26 15.77 30.25
C LEU A 8 16.09 16.26 29.42
N MET A 9 15.85 17.58 29.38
CA MET A 9 14.85 18.17 28.48
C MET A 9 15.21 17.93 27.02
N LEU A 10 16.46 18.15 26.60
CA LEU A 10 16.92 17.90 25.22
C LEU A 10 16.72 16.43 24.79
N LEU A 11 16.95 15.46 25.68
CA LEU A 11 16.74 14.04 25.40
C LEU A 11 15.25 13.69 25.24
N VAL A 12 14.37 14.35 25.99
CA VAL A 12 12.91 14.20 25.89
C VAL A 12 12.35 14.80 24.59
N TYR A 13 12.97 15.85 24.05
CA TYR A 13 12.54 16.44 22.77
C TYR A 13 12.83 15.58 21.53
N CYS A 14 13.64 14.52 21.65
CA CYS A 14 13.95 13.62 20.54
C CYS A 14 13.03 12.39 20.42
N THR A 15 12.07 12.20 21.33
CA THR A 15 11.16 11.04 21.31
C THR A 15 9.96 11.29 20.41
N GLY A 16 10.18 11.38 19.10
CA GLY A 16 9.10 11.70 18.15
C GLY A 16 9.24 11.14 16.74
N CYS A 17 10.15 10.19 16.51
CA CYS A 17 10.29 9.55 15.20
C CYS A 17 9.74 8.12 15.26
N SER A 18 8.45 7.95 14.97
CA SER A 18 7.92 6.62 14.71
C SER A 18 8.60 6.07 13.46
N PRO A 19 9.15 4.84 13.50
CA PRO A 19 9.86 4.29 12.37
C PRO A 19 8.89 4.08 11.21
N GLN A 20 9.23 4.60 10.03
CA GLN A 20 8.43 4.41 8.82
C GLN A 20 8.29 2.91 8.52
N PRO A 21 7.14 2.45 8.00
CA PRO A 21 6.95 1.06 7.61
C PRO A 21 7.93 0.70 6.50
N VAL A 22 8.64 -0.41 6.68
CA VAL A 22 9.60 -0.93 5.70
C VAL A 22 9.07 -2.21 5.08
N LEU A 23 9.14 -2.27 3.75
CA LEU A 23 8.68 -3.41 2.94
C LEU A 23 9.88 -4.17 2.40
N HIS A 24 9.79 -5.49 2.41
CA HIS A 24 10.81 -6.38 1.88
C HIS A 24 10.22 -7.28 0.79
N GLN A 25 10.79 -7.20 -0.41
CA GLN A 25 10.49 -8.07 -1.56
C GLN A 25 11.73 -8.88 -1.93
N PRO A 26 11.59 -10.13 -2.41
CA PRO A 26 12.70 -10.84 -3.03
C PRO A 26 13.26 -10.03 -4.21
N PRO A 27 14.60 -10.01 -4.42
CA PRO A 27 15.22 -9.18 -5.45
C PRO A 27 14.87 -9.62 -6.87
N ALA A 28 14.66 -10.92 -7.09
CA ALA A 28 14.26 -11.49 -8.37
C ALA A 28 13.51 -12.81 -8.15
N MET A 29 12.62 -13.14 -9.07
CA MET A 29 11.91 -14.41 -9.13
C MET A 29 11.73 -14.80 -10.59
N SER A 30 11.73 -16.11 -10.87
CA SER A 30 11.49 -16.66 -12.20
C SER A 30 10.53 -17.83 -12.12
N SER A 31 9.72 -18.03 -13.15
CA SER A 31 8.89 -19.21 -13.31
C SER A 31 8.63 -19.49 -14.79
N ALA A 32 8.20 -20.71 -15.12
CA ALA A 32 7.85 -21.07 -16.48
C ALA A 32 6.54 -20.42 -16.93
N LEU A 33 6.38 -20.24 -18.24
CA LEU A 33 5.11 -19.77 -18.83
C LEU A 33 3.96 -20.75 -18.52
N GLY A 34 2.76 -20.21 -18.38
CA GLY A 34 1.55 -20.96 -18.05
C GLY A 34 1.41 -21.38 -16.58
N THR A 35 2.44 -21.21 -15.75
CA THR A 35 2.36 -21.51 -14.32
C THR A 35 1.73 -20.36 -13.53
N THR A 36 1.53 -20.58 -12.23
CA THR A 36 1.18 -19.51 -11.29
C THR A 36 2.40 -19.10 -10.49
N ILE A 37 2.70 -17.80 -10.46
CA ILE A 37 3.72 -17.23 -9.57
C ILE A 37 3.05 -16.42 -8.45
N ARG A 38 3.65 -16.49 -7.26
CA ARG A 38 3.22 -15.73 -6.08
C ARG A 38 4.33 -14.81 -5.61
N LEU A 39 4.22 -13.53 -5.94
CA LEU A 39 5.13 -12.50 -5.44
C LEU A 39 4.78 -12.16 -4.00
N THR A 40 5.80 -11.90 -3.19
CA THR A 40 5.65 -11.65 -1.75
C THR A 40 6.17 -10.27 -1.38
N CYS A 41 5.41 -9.57 -0.54
CA CYS A 41 5.78 -8.31 0.08
C CYS A 41 5.66 -8.46 1.61
N THR A 42 6.77 -8.39 2.32
CA THR A 42 6.79 -8.56 3.79
C THR A 42 6.86 -7.21 4.46
N LEU A 43 5.93 -6.91 5.37
CA LEU A 43 6.00 -5.76 6.25
C LEU A 43 6.90 -6.10 7.45
N ARG A 44 7.77 -5.18 7.84
CA ARG A 44 8.60 -5.34 9.05
C ARG A 44 7.71 -5.51 10.29
N ASN A 45 8.15 -6.34 11.23
CA ASN A 45 7.35 -6.79 12.38
C ASN A 45 7.02 -5.71 13.42
N ASP A 46 7.56 -4.51 13.30
CA ASP A 46 7.19 -3.35 14.11
C ASP A 46 5.88 -2.69 13.65
N HIS A 47 5.25 -3.20 12.59
CA HIS A 47 3.93 -2.80 12.12
C HIS A 47 3.03 -4.03 11.93
N ASP A 48 1.71 -3.83 12.03
CA ASP A 48 0.71 -4.87 11.79
C ASP A 48 0.05 -4.68 10.42
N ILE A 49 0.23 -5.64 9.51
CA ILE A 49 -0.33 -5.58 8.16
C ILE A 49 -1.88 -5.58 8.14
N SER A 50 -2.54 -5.94 9.25
CA SER A 50 -4.00 -5.99 9.35
C SER A 50 -4.66 -4.63 9.11
N VAL A 51 -4.00 -3.54 9.51
CA VAL A 51 -4.51 -2.16 9.37
C VAL A 51 -4.12 -1.49 8.05
N TYR A 52 -3.35 -2.18 7.20
CA TYR A 52 -2.87 -1.64 5.93
C TYR A 52 -3.56 -2.30 4.72
N SER A 53 -3.84 -1.50 3.70
CA SER A 53 -4.08 -1.97 2.33
C SER A 53 -2.74 -2.26 1.66
N VAL A 54 -2.66 -3.33 0.87
CA VAL A 54 -1.49 -3.65 0.04
C VAL A 54 -1.79 -3.27 -1.40
N TYR A 55 -0.91 -2.47 -1.98
CA TYR A 55 -0.97 -2.02 -3.36
C TYR A 55 0.10 -2.74 -4.16
N TRP A 56 -0.24 -3.13 -5.39
CA TRP A 56 0.69 -3.73 -6.33
C TRP A 56 0.78 -2.91 -7.60
N TYR A 57 2.01 -2.76 -8.09
CA TYR A 57 2.33 -2.06 -9.32
C TYR A 57 3.23 -2.92 -10.19
N GLN A 58 3.08 -2.78 -11.50
CA GLN A 58 3.94 -3.40 -12.51
C GLN A 58 4.62 -2.31 -13.33
N GLN A 59 5.92 -2.43 -13.55
CA GLN A 59 6.69 -1.54 -14.39
C GLN A 59 7.44 -2.36 -15.46
N ARG A 60 7.03 -2.17 -16.71
CA ARG A 60 7.77 -2.71 -17.86
C ARG A 60 8.92 -1.78 -18.24
N PRO A 61 10.01 -2.28 -18.84
CA PRO A 61 11.08 -1.44 -19.36
C PRO A 61 10.54 -0.30 -20.23
N GLY A 62 11.01 0.92 -19.97
CA GLY A 62 10.59 2.13 -20.71
C GLY A 62 9.19 2.66 -20.40
N HIS A 63 8.46 2.07 -19.45
CA HIS A 63 7.11 2.49 -19.08
C HIS A 63 7.04 2.97 -17.61
N PRO A 64 6.10 3.86 -17.27
CA PRO A 64 5.85 4.22 -15.87
C PRO A 64 5.23 3.04 -15.10
N PRO A 65 5.34 3.01 -13.76
CA PRO A 65 4.62 2.04 -12.95
C PRO A 65 3.11 2.11 -13.18
N ARG A 66 2.51 0.97 -13.53
CA ARG A 66 1.07 0.79 -13.69
C ARG A 66 0.49 0.16 -12.44
N PHE A 67 -0.59 0.75 -11.92
CA PHE A 67 -1.35 0.18 -10.82
C PHE A 67 -2.05 -1.13 -11.25
N LEU A 68 -1.80 -2.21 -10.49
CA LEU A 68 -2.42 -3.52 -10.72
C LEU A 68 -3.64 -3.73 -9.82
N LEU A 69 -3.47 -3.64 -8.51
CA LEU A 69 -4.57 -3.86 -7.57
C LEU A 69 -4.25 -3.32 -6.18
N ARG A 70 -5.33 -3.09 -5.42
CA ARG A 70 -5.32 -2.82 -3.99
C ARG A 70 -6.05 -3.96 -3.29
N TYR A 71 -5.48 -4.48 -2.22
CA TYR A 71 -6.09 -5.52 -1.40
C TYR A 71 -6.05 -5.16 0.08
N PHE A 72 -7.23 -5.01 0.70
CA PHE A 72 -7.38 -4.92 2.15
C PHE A 72 -8.02 -6.19 2.72
N SER A 73 -9.08 -6.67 2.10
CA SER A 73 -9.76 -7.93 2.44
C SER A 73 -10.45 -8.53 1.22
N GLN A 74 -11.14 -9.66 1.36
CA GLN A 74 -11.90 -10.22 0.25
C GLN A 74 -13.10 -9.35 -0.17
N SER A 75 -13.72 -8.66 0.79
CA SER A 75 -14.82 -7.73 0.55
C SER A 75 -14.36 -6.31 0.21
N ASP A 76 -13.10 -5.97 0.48
CA ASP A 76 -12.52 -4.65 0.23
C ASP A 76 -11.22 -4.77 -0.59
N LYS A 77 -11.39 -4.78 -1.90
CA LYS A 77 -10.31 -4.87 -2.90
C LYS A 77 -10.72 -4.17 -4.19
N THR A 78 -9.72 -3.69 -4.93
CA THR A 78 -9.94 -2.94 -6.17
C THR A 78 -8.92 -3.40 -7.21
N GLN A 79 -9.37 -3.61 -8.45
CA GLN A 79 -8.49 -3.87 -9.59
C GLN A 79 -8.14 -2.56 -10.29
N GLY A 80 -6.93 -2.49 -10.83
CA GLY A 80 -6.50 -1.41 -11.69
C GLY A 80 -7.18 -1.47 -13.05
N PRO A 81 -7.17 -0.36 -13.80
CA PRO A 81 -7.80 -0.30 -15.11
C PRO A 81 -7.14 -1.31 -16.06
N GLN A 82 -7.98 -2.06 -16.79
CA GLN A 82 -7.56 -3.03 -17.82
C GLN A 82 -6.63 -4.15 -17.30
N VAL A 83 -6.63 -4.42 -15.99
CA VAL A 83 -5.80 -5.48 -15.39
C VAL A 83 -6.49 -6.83 -15.61
N PRO A 84 -5.80 -7.83 -16.20
CA PRO A 84 -6.40 -9.13 -16.45
C PRO A 84 -6.83 -9.85 -15.16
N PRO A 85 -7.90 -10.66 -15.17
CA PRO A 85 -8.42 -11.35 -13.99
C PRO A 85 -7.45 -12.40 -13.40
N ARG A 86 -6.41 -12.80 -14.16
CA ARG A 86 -5.32 -13.67 -13.68
C ARG A 86 -4.44 -13.04 -12.60
N PHE A 87 -4.53 -11.71 -12.39
CA PHE A 87 -3.88 -11.02 -11.28
C PHE A 87 -4.80 -10.96 -10.05
N SER A 88 -4.35 -11.47 -8.91
CA SER A 88 -5.09 -11.42 -7.66
C SER A 88 -4.21 -11.14 -6.45
N GLY A 89 -4.76 -10.44 -5.45
CA GLY A 89 -4.07 -10.10 -4.21
C GLY A 89 -4.56 -10.94 -3.03
N SER A 90 -3.70 -11.11 -2.03
CA SER A 90 -4.08 -11.64 -0.71
C SER A 90 -3.14 -11.16 0.39
N LYS A 91 -3.50 -11.42 1.66
CA LYS A 91 -2.67 -11.15 2.84
C LYS A 91 -2.61 -12.37 3.76
N ASP A 92 -1.47 -12.54 4.41
CA ASP A 92 -1.24 -13.42 5.55
C ASP A 92 -0.86 -12.54 6.74
N VAL A 93 -1.84 -12.25 7.58
CA VAL A 93 -1.71 -11.36 8.74
C VAL A 93 -0.75 -11.96 9.77
N ALA A 94 -0.82 -13.28 10.00
CA ALA A 94 0.04 -13.96 10.96
C ALA A 94 1.53 -13.88 10.60
N ARG A 95 1.85 -13.71 9.31
CA ARG A 95 3.23 -13.59 8.81
C ARG A 95 3.60 -12.19 8.35
N ASN A 96 2.73 -11.19 8.53
CA ASN A 96 2.93 -9.83 8.03
C ASN A 96 3.28 -9.78 6.52
N LYS A 97 2.56 -10.55 5.69
CA LYS A 97 2.83 -10.67 4.24
C LYS A 97 1.64 -10.31 3.38
N GLY A 98 1.87 -9.50 2.36
CA GLY A 98 1.00 -9.33 1.20
C GLY A 98 1.49 -10.17 0.03
N TYR A 99 0.56 -10.64 -0.80
CA TYR A 99 0.87 -11.44 -1.98
C TYR A 99 0.19 -10.89 -3.23
N LEU A 100 0.89 -11.03 -4.36
CA LEU A 100 0.32 -10.94 -5.70
C LEU A 100 0.45 -12.31 -6.36
N ASN A 101 -0.67 -12.92 -6.69
CA ASN A 101 -0.72 -14.12 -7.51
C ASN A 101 -0.98 -13.72 -8.95
N ILE A 102 -0.18 -14.28 -9.86
CA ILE A 102 -0.35 -14.15 -11.31
C ILE A 102 -0.50 -15.58 -11.83
N SER A 103 -1.71 -15.97 -12.20
CA SER A 103 -1.95 -17.26 -12.85
C SER A 103 -1.64 -17.19 -14.34
N GLU A 104 -1.40 -18.35 -14.95
CA GLU A 104 -1.19 -18.48 -16.40
C GLU A 104 -0.15 -17.48 -16.94
N LEU A 105 1.04 -17.49 -16.35
CA LEU A 105 2.13 -16.55 -16.66
C LEU A 105 2.38 -16.42 -18.17
N GLN A 106 2.44 -15.17 -18.63
CA GLN A 106 2.63 -14.80 -20.03
C GLN A 106 3.97 -14.08 -20.22
N PRO A 107 4.55 -14.08 -21.43
CA PRO A 107 5.79 -13.33 -21.71
C PRO A 107 5.69 -11.85 -21.33
N GLU A 108 4.51 -11.25 -21.51
CA GLU A 108 4.27 -9.83 -21.22
C GLU A 108 4.24 -9.52 -19.70
N ASP A 109 4.30 -10.53 -18.85
CA ASP A 109 4.39 -10.37 -17.39
C ASP A 109 5.82 -10.16 -16.90
N GLU A 110 6.82 -10.31 -17.75
CA GLU A 110 8.20 -10.01 -17.41
C GLU A 110 8.36 -8.49 -17.18
N ALA A 111 8.54 -8.12 -15.91
CA ALA A 111 8.52 -6.74 -15.45
C ALA A 111 9.11 -6.61 -14.04
N MET A 112 9.30 -5.36 -13.61
CA MET A 112 9.50 -5.04 -12.20
C MET A 112 8.16 -4.92 -11.50
N TYR A 113 8.07 -5.49 -10.30
CA TYR A 113 6.86 -5.47 -9.48
C TYR A 113 7.16 -4.80 -8.14
N TYR A 114 6.34 -3.83 -7.79
CA TYR A 114 6.49 -3.07 -6.55
C TYR A 114 5.25 -3.23 -5.69
N CYS A 115 5.47 -3.43 -4.39
CA CYS A 115 4.41 -3.29 -3.40
C CYS A 115 4.50 -1.96 -2.66
N ALA A 116 3.35 -1.44 -2.26
CA ALA A 116 3.24 -0.35 -1.30
C ALA A 116 2.16 -0.68 -0.27
N MET A 117 2.19 0.01 0.88
CA MET A 117 1.19 -0.14 1.94
C MET A 117 0.64 1.22 2.35
N GLY A 118 -0.68 1.29 2.53
CA GLY A 118 -1.40 2.48 2.98
C GLY A 118 -2.28 2.16 4.19
N ALA A 119 -2.29 3.01 5.21
CA ALA A 119 -3.12 2.79 6.38
C ALA A 119 -4.59 2.97 5.99
N ARG A 120 -5.44 1.97 6.29
CA ARG A 120 -6.83 1.98 5.83
C ARG A 120 -7.66 3.12 6.44
N SER A 121 -7.31 3.57 7.64
CA SER A 121 -7.94 4.73 8.29
C SER A 121 -7.73 6.01 7.48
N LEU A 122 -6.48 6.30 7.12
CA LEU A 122 -6.12 7.48 6.34
C LEU A 122 -6.71 7.43 4.93
N GLU A 123 -6.81 6.25 4.33
CA GLU A 123 -7.50 6.08 3.04
C GLU A 123 -8.97 6.49 3.15
N LYS A 124 -9.69 6.00 4.18
CA LYS A 124 -11.11 6.32 4.38
C LYS A 124 -11.35 7.79 4.70
N GLU A 125 -10.44 8.41 5.44
CA GLU A 125 -10.51 9.85 5.75
C GLU A 125 -10.42 10.68 4.47
N ARG A 126 -9.43 10.39 3.61
CA ARG A 126 -9.25 11.07 2.33
C ARG A 126 -10.38 10.81 1.34
N GLU A 127 -10.99 9.62 1.39
CA GLU A 127 -12.20 9.29 0.62
C GLU A 127 -13.37 10.21 1.04
N ARG A 128 -13.59 10.35 2.36
CA ARG A 128 -14.64 11.24 2.91
C ARG A 128 -14.42 12.70 2.56
N GLU A 129 -13.19 13.19 2.71
CA GLU A 129 -12.85 14.59 2.37
C GLU A 129 -13.15 14.89 0.91
N ARG A 130 -12.82 13.97 0.00
CA ARG A 130 -13.10 14.12 -1.43
C ARG A 130 -14.60 14.12 -1.75
N GLU A 131 -15.36 13.28 -1.04
CA GLU A 131 -16.82 13.24 -1.18
C GLU A 131 -17.45 14.55 -0.69
N GLU A 132 -16.96 15.11 0.42
CA GLU A 132 -17.40 16.40 0.98
C GLU A 132 -17.05 17.58 0.05
N GLU A 133 -15.88 17.58 -0.58
CA GLU A 133 -15.48 18.62 -1.56
C GLU A 133 -16.33 18.58 -2.83
N MET A 134 -16.87 17.42 -3.20
CA MET A 134 -17.70 17.23 -4.40
C MET A 134 -19.19 17.53 -4.17
N GLU A 135 -19.63 17.71 -2.92
CA GLU A 135 -20.97 18.19 -2.57
C GLU A 135 -21.08 19.70 -2.89
N PRO A 136 -22.00 20.13 -3.79
CA PRO A 136 -22.14 21.54 -4.13
C PRO A 136 -22.66 22.31 -2.92
N THR A 137 -21.98 23.40 -2.56
CA THR A 137 -22.33 24.29 -1.46
C THR A 137 -23.72 24.91 -1.68
N ALA A 138 -24.78 24.25 -1.22
CA ALA A 138 -26.14 24.77 -1.23
C ALA A 138 -26.32 25.75 -0.06
N ALA A 139 -25.72 26.94 -0.14
CA ALA A 139 -26.08 28.06 0.73
C ALA A 139 -25.64 29.41 0.13
N GLY A 140 -26.58 30.10 -0.54
CA GLY A 140 -26.38 31.50 -0.86
C GLY A 140 -27.43 32.09 -1.80
N THR A 141 -28.57 32.54 -1.28
CA THR A 141 -29.07 33.92 -1.44
C THR A 141 -30.27 34.12 -0.51
N ARG A 142 -30.18 35.18 0.30
CA ARG A 142 -31.17 35.62 1.28
C ARG A 142 -32.49 36.03 0.64
N VAL A 143 -33.55 35.76 1.41
CA VAL A 143 -34.92 36.27 1.32
C VAL A 143 -34.95 37.81 1.32
N PRO A 144 -35.87 38.47 0.58
CA PRO A 144 -36.22 39.87 0.82
C PRO A 144 -37.10 40.03 2.08
#